data_AF-R4LHD1-F1
#
_entry.id   AF-R4LHD1-F1
#
_cell.length_a   1.000
_cell.length_b   1.000
_cell.length_c   1.000
_cell.angle_alpha   90.00
_cell.angle_beta   90.00
_cell.angle_gamma   90.00
#
_symmetry.space_group_name_H-M   'P 1'
#
loop_
_entity.id
_entity.type
_entity.pdbx_description
1 polymer ?
#
loop_
_entity_poly.entity_id
_entity_poly.type
_entity_poly.pdbx_seq_one_letter_code
_entity_poly.pdbx_strand_id
1 'polypeptide(L)'
;MGSPELYVARDKRATMVSRLRLTVVDGGATTERWGGVLEVAPAVPAGATLTGPGVWTTSVILVVGALGFACSGARWWPLIALAGVVVGVAGSIRGPGARLPGTVSAPQLVKRRDEHYVLEDTTDRQSFDTGLSFARRAWSTWPALGALVDAPAAERLLTRALLDLAEMLERRQRVRRIHTELAAYETQGLAADNPAVRKLHTQRATVAQALDGWDTAVSSRLASLEAAAVTAETFLREQEIKRATATFEGRFFDPTIPAGPDAAAELVAGTAAVLEAYRELDARYGPDVEA
;
A
#
# COMPACT_ATOMS: atom_id res chain seq x y z
N MET A 1 19.97 1.52 -5.97
CA MET A 1 18.58 1.59 -5.46
C MET A 1 18.65 1.78 -3.96
N GLY A 2 18.12 2.89 -3.43
CA GLY A 2 18.13 3.15 -1.99
C GLY A 2 17.25 2.16 -1.21
N SER A 3 17.46 2.06 0.10
CA SER A 3 16.53 1.36 1.00
C SER A 3 15.14 2.00 0.90
N PRO A 4 14.05 1.23 0.91
CA PRO A 4 12.71 1.81 0.98
C PRO A 4 12.55 2.56 2.31
N GLU A 5 11.87 3.69 2.28
CA GLU A 5 11.61 4.55 3.42
C GLU A 5 10.33 4.15 4.16
N LEU A 6 9.42 3.45 3.48
CA LEU A 6 8.15 2.98 4.03
C LEU A 6 7.84 1.55 3.61
N TYR A 7 7.54 0.73 4.60
CA TYR A 7 7.05 -0.62 4.45
C TYR A 7 5.56 -0.63 4.77
N VAL A 8 4.76 -1.10 3.82
CA VAL A 8 3.32 -1.30 3.99
C VAL A 8 3.06 -2.78 3.88
N ALA A 9 2.49 -3.40 4.90
CA ALA A 9 2.12 -4.79 4.84
C ALA A 9 0.63 -4.97 5.11
N ARG A 10 -0.02 -5.80 4.29
CA ARG A 10 -1.47 -6.04 4.38
C ARG A 10 -1.72 -7.49 4.71
N ASP A 11 -2.58 -7.75 5.70
CA ASP A 11 -3.18 -9.07 5.88
C ASP A 11 -4.72 -8.96 5.96
N LYS A 12 -5.39 -10.07 6.23
CA LYS A 12 -6.86 -10.09 6.32
C LYS A 12 -7.40 -9.28 7.50
N ARG A 13 -6.61 -9.14 8.57
CA ARG A 13 -7.01 -8.54 9.85
C ARG A 13 -6.57 -7.09 9.98
N ALA A 14 -5.40 -6.74 9.45
CA ALA A 14 -4.78 -5.44 9.65
C ALA A 14 -3.94 -5.00 8.44
N THR A 15 -3.77 -3.69 8.35
CA THR A 15 -2.74 -3.05 7.52
C THR A 15 -1.68 -2.47 8.46
N MET A 16 -0.44 -2.93 8.34
CA MET A 16 0.70 -2.42 9.09
C MET A 16 1.52 -1.48 8.21
N VAL A 17 1.87 -0.33 8.75
CA VAL A 17 2.68 0.69 8.07
C VAL A 17 3.88 0.99 8.95
N SER A 18 5.08 1.02 8.39
CA SER A 18 6.31 1.03 9.18
C SER A 18 7.47 1.68 8.44
N ARG A 19 8.32 2.43 9.16
CA ARG A 19 9.64 2.85 8.62
C ARG A 19 10.67 1.72 8.59
N LEU A 20 10.44 0.70 9.42
CA LEU A 20 11.30 -0.47 9.55
C LEU A 20 10.77 -1.63 8.71
N ARG A 21 11.69 -2.53 8.36
CA ARG A 21 11.38 -3.71 7.55
C ARG A 21 10.31 -4.58 8.20
N LEU A 22 9.27 -4.86 7.44
CA LEU A 22 8.22 -5.84 7.76
C LEU A 22 8.56 -7.20 7.16
N THR A 23 8.16 -8.28 7.84
CA THR A 23 8.42 -9.66 7.41
C THR A 23 7.14 -10.48 7.46
N VAL A 24 6.86 -11.28 6.44
CA VAL A 24 5.76 -12.25 6.50
C VAL A 24 6.28 -13.51 7.20
N VAL A 25 5.59 -13.93 8.25
CA VAL A 25 5.83 -15.18 8.97
C VAL A 25 4.83 -16.21 8.45
N ASP A 26 5.35 -17.37 8.07
CA ASP A 26 4.62 -18.43 7.38
C ASP A 26 4.16 -18.03 5.97
N GLY A 27 4.11 -18.97 5.03
CA GLY A 27 3.65 -18.65 3.68
C GLY A 27 4.71 -18.02 2.75
N GLY A 28 4.31 -17.78 1.50
CA GLY A 28 5.05 -16.89 0.59
C GLY A 28 4.65 -15.43 0.79
N ALA A 29 5.44 -14.50 0.25
CA ALA A 29 5.12 -13.07 0.21
C ALA A 29 5.22 -12.54 -1.22
N THR A 30 4.25 -11.72 -1.62
CA THR A 30 4.37 -10.89 -2.82
C THR A 30 4.81 -9.50 -2.40
N THR A 31 5.88 -9.02 -3.03
CA THR A 31 6.45 -7.70 -2.76
C THR A 31 6.34 -6.83 -3.99
N GLU A 32 5.74 -5.67 -3.86
CA GLU A 32 5.66 -4.65 -4.92
C GLU A 32 6.39 -3.40 -4.42
N ARG A 33 7.32 -2.88 -5.22
CA ARG A 33 8.06 -1.65 -4.88
C ARG A 33 7.75 -0.56 -5.89
N TRP A 34 7.42 0.62 -5.39
CA TRP A 34 7.29 1.83 -6.19
C TRP A 34 7.79 3.02 -5.35
N GLY A 35 8.77 3.74 -5.89
CA GLY A 35 9.52 4.77 -5.18
C GLY A 35 10.10 4.27 -3.85
N GLY A 36 9.75 5.00 -2.78
CA GLY A 36 10.20 4.78 -1.41
C GLY A 36 9.35 3.77 -0.66
N VAL A 37 8.28 3.27 -1.28
CA VAL A 37 7.30 2.37 -0.67
C VAL A 37 7.56 0.94 -1.10
N LEU A 38 7.62 0.03 -0.12
CA LEU A 38 7.62 -1.41 -0.33
C LEU A 38 6.33 -2.01 0.25
N GLU A 39 5.45 -2.45 -0.63
CA GLU A 39 4.25 -3.18 -0.27
C GLU A 39 4.56 -4.67 -0.14
N VAL A 40 4.15 -5.27 0.99
CA VAL A 40 4.35 -6.67 1.31
C VAL A 40 2.99 -7.29 1.62
N ALA A 41 2.54 -8.22 0.78
CA ALA A 41 1.32 -8.98 1.05
C ALA A 41 1.66 -10.47 1.19
N PRO A 42 1.01 -11.21 2.10
CA PRO A 42 1.04 -12.66 2.08
C PRO A 42 0.60 -13.13 0.69
N ALA A 43 1.40 -13.99 0.06
CA ALA A 43 1.00 -14.61 -1.18
C ALA A 43 -0.28 -15.40 -0.92
N VAL A 44 -1.31 -15.18 -1.75
CA VAL A 44 -2.49 -16.06 -1.74
C VAL A 44 -1.94 -17.47 -1.98
N PRO A 45 -2.16 -18.43 -1.07
CA PRO A 45 -1.70 -19.79 -1.29
C PRO A 45 -2.32 -20.21 -2.62
N ALA A 46 -1.48 -20.39 -3.64
CA ALA A 46 -1.93 -20.92 -4.91
C ALA A 46 -2.62 -22.22 -4.55
N GLY A 47 -3.95 -22.23 -4.66
CA GLY A 47 -4.74 -23.41 -4.40
C GLY A 47 -4.03 -24.52 -5.15
N ALA A 48 -3.62 -25.56 -4.43
CA ALA A 48 -2.91 -26.69 -5.02
C ALA A 48 -3.88 -27.34 -6.01
N THR A 49 -3.99 -26.77 -7.21
CA THR A 49 -4.44 -27.49 -8.38
C THR A 49 -3.41 -28.59 -8.49
N LEU A 50 -3.83 -29.83 -8.18
CA LEU A 50 -3.05 -31.05 -8.33
C LEU A 50 -2.54 -31.26 -9.78
N THR A 51 -2.81 -30.32 -10.67
CA THR A 51 -2.40 -30.19 -12.06
C THR A 51 -1.26 -29.18 -12.28
N GLY A 52 -0.45 -28.89 -11.26
CA GLY A 52 0.81 -28.18 -11.50
C GLY A 52 1.73 -28.99 -12.42
N PRO A 53 2.41 -28.39 -13.41
CA PRO A 53 3.25 -29.12 -14.39
C PRO A 53 4.30 -30.01 -13.72
N GLY A 54 4.78 -29.62 -12.53
CA GLY A 54 5.69 -30.42 -11.71
C GLY A 54 5.12 -31.77 -11.27
N VAL A 55 3.85 -31.84 -10.85
CA VAL A 55 3.20 -33.10 -10.45
C VAL A 55 3.06 -34.02 -11.67
N TRP A 56 2.66 -33.47 -12.81
CA TRP A 56 2.55 -34.24 -14.06
C TRP A 56 3.90 -34.79 -14.52
N THR A 57 4.97 -33.99 -14.55
CA THR A 57 6.32 -34.48 -14.90
C THR A 57 6.81 -35.53 -13.91
N THR A 58 6.56 -35.35 -12.62
CA THR A 58 7.01 -36.32 -11.60
C THR A 58 6.24 -37.64 -11.72
N SER A 59 4.92 -37.57 -11.98
CA SER A 59 4.08 -38.74 -12.26
C SER A 59 4.50 -39.46 -13.54
N VAL A 60 4.81 -38.73 -14.62
CA VAL A 60 5.29 -39.31 -15.89
C VAL A 60 6.64 -39.99 -15.70
N ILE A 61 7.59 -39.36 -15.00
CA ILE A 61 8.91 -39.97 -14.71
C ILE A 61 8.75 -41.23 -13.86
N LEU A 62 7.87 -41.22 -12.86
CA LEU A 62 7.57 -42.41 -12.05
C LEU A 62 6.95 -43.54 -12.88
N VAL A 63 6.01 -43.22 -13.77
CA VAL A 63 5.37 -44.21 -14.66
C VAL A 63 6.38 -44.78 -15.65
N VAL A 64 7.18 -43.94 -16.31
CA VAL A 64 8.22 -44.38 -17.26
C VAL A 64 9.30 -45.19 -16.56
N GLY A 65 9.74 -44.75 -15.37
CA GLY A 65 10.70 -45.47 -14.55
C GLY A 65 10.18 -46.83 -14.10
N ALA A 66 8.92 -46.90 -13.67
CA ALA A 66 8.26 -48.16 -13.30
C ALA A 66 8.11 -49.10 -14.49
N LEU A 67 7.76 -48.58 -15.68
CA LEU A 67 7.59 -49.38 -16.89
C LEU A 67 8.93 -49.95 -17.39
N GLY A 68 9.99 -49.13 -17.40
CA GLY A 68 11.34 -49.57 -17.77
C GLY A 68 11.90 -50.63 -16.82
N PHE A 69 11.61 -50.52 -15.51
CA PHE A 69 12.04 -51.50 -14.51
C PHE A 69 11.20 -52.78 -14.48
N ALA A 70 9.90 -52.72 -14.79
CA ALA A 70 9.06 -53.92 -14.89
C ALA A 70 9.56 -54.91 -15.95
N CYS A 71 10.21 -54.40 -17.02
CA CYS A 71 10.85 -55.21 -18.04
C CYS A 71 12.12 -55.94 -17.55
N SER A 72 12.69 -55.60 -16.39
CA SER A 72 13.93 -56.19 -15.88
C SER A 72 13.73 -57.46 -15.03
N GLY A 73 12.49 -57.91 -14.84
CA GLY A 73 12.17 -59.20 -14.18
C GLY A 73 12.49 -59.27 -12.68
N ALA A 74 12.88 -58.16 -12.04
CA ALA A 74 13.11 -58.11 -10.60
C ALA A 74 11.79 -58.35 -9.84
N ARG A 75 11.80 -59.06 -8.72
CA ARG A 75 10.58 -59.41 -7.94
C ARG A 75 10.25 -58.42 -6.80
N TRP A 76 11.21 -57.58 -6.41
CA TRP A 76 11.15 -56.69 -5.23
C TRP A 76 10.84 -55.23 -5.58
N TRP A 77 10.74 -54.90 -6.87
CA TRP A 77 10.50 -53.54 -7.36
C TRP A 77 9.17 -52.87 -6.96
N PRO A 78 8.03 -53.56 -6.74
CA PRO A 78 6.79 -52.85 -6.39
C PRO A 78 6.91 -52.13 -5.05
N LEU A 79 7.77 -52.58 -4.13
CA LEU A 79 8.02 -51.92 -2.86
C LEU A 79 8.77 -50.59 -3.03
N ILE A 80 9.71 -50.51 -3.97
CA ILE A 80 10.46 -49.27 -4.25
C ILE A 80 9.61 -48.27 -5.01
N ALA A 81 8.82 -48.74 -5.98
CA ALA A 81 7.88 -47.88 -6.70
C ALA A 81 6.85 -47.27 -5.73
N LEU A 82 6.31 -48.08 -4.82
CA LEU A 82 5.39 -47.62 -3.79
C LEU A 82 6.07 -46.62 -2.84
N ALA A 83 7.30 -46.89 -2.38
CA ALA A 83 8.06 -45.97 -1.53
C ALA A 83 8.34 -44.63 -2.24
N GLY A 84 8.70 -44.66 -3.52
CA GLY A 84 8.92 -43.47 -4.34
C GLY A 84 7.66 -42.63 -4.52
N VAL A 85 6.51 -43.27 -4.77
CA VAL A 85 5.21 -42.59 -4.84
C VAL A 85 4.85 -41.99 -3.49
N VAL A 86 5.03 -42.72 -2.38
CA VAL A 86 4.75 -42.22 -1.04
C VAL A 86 5.64 -41.04 -0.69
N VAL A 87 6.94 -41.08 -1.02
CA VAL A 87 7.88 -39.96 -0.79
C VAL A 87 7.55 -38.77 -1.69
N GLY A 88 7.21 -38.99 -2.96
CA GLY A 88 6.81 -37.92 -3.89
C GLY A 88 5.51 -37.24 -3.48
N VAL A 89 4.50 -38.03 -3.09
CA VAL A 89 3.22 -37.53 -2.56
C VAL A 89 3.45 -36.82 -1.22
N ALA A 90 4.20 -37.41 -0.28
CA ALA A 90 4.51 -36.78 1.00
C ALA A 90 5.32 -35.48 0.85
N GLY A 91 6.26 -35.42 -0.11
CA GLY A 91 7.05 -34.23 -0.42
C GLY A 91 6.22 -33.11 -1.05
N SER A 92 5.30 -33.47 -1.97
CA SER A 92 4.32 -32.51 -2.54
C SER A 92 3.31 -32.00 -1.51
N ILE A 93 3.04 -32.80 -0.47
CA ILE A 93 2.16 -32.45 0.65
C ILE A 93 2.87 -31.58 1.70
N ARG A 94 4.19 -31.72 1.85
CA ARG A 94 5.01 -31.05 2.88
C ARG A 94 5.89 -29.91 2.35
N GLY A 95 5.53 -29.25 1.25
CA GLY A 95 6.19 -27.99 0.85
C GLY A 95 6.06 -26.94 1.97
N PRO A 96 7.15 -26.51 2.63
CA PRO A 96 7.12 -25.87 3.95
C PRO A 96 6.56 -24.43 4.00
N GLY A 97 6.09 -23.85 2.89
CA GLY A 97 5.63 -22.47 2.87
C GLY A 97 4.47 -22.15 1.93
N ALA A 98 3.84 -23.15 1.29
CA ALA A 98 2.82 -22.89 0.27
C ALA A 98 1.37 -23.04 0.76
N ARG A 99 1.17 -23.50 2.01
CA ARG A 99 -0.16 -23.96 2.48
C ARG A 99 -0.77 -23.16 3.61
N LEU A 100 0.05 -22.40 4.36
CA LEU A 100 -0.45 -21.59 5.46
C LEU A 100 -0.68 -20.16 4.97
N PRO A 101 -1.82 -19.53 5.31
CA PRO A 101 -1.99 -18.12 5.07
C PRO A 101 -0.92 -17.37 5.86
N GLY A 102 0.00 -16.71 5.15
CA GLY A 102 1.06 -15.97 5.80
C GLY A 102 0.50 -14.85 6.67
N THR A 103 1.14 -14.62 7.82
CA THR A 103 0.77 -13.55 8.74
C THR A 103 1.87 -12.50 8.72
N VAL A 104 1.49 -11.23 8.64
CA VAL A 104 2.46 -10.15 8.68
C VAL A 104 2.99 -10.02 10.11
N SER A 105 4.31 -10.01 10.24
CA SER A 105 5.02 -9.77 11.50
C SER A 105 5.90 -8.54 11.39
N ALA A 106 5.87 -7.73 12.44
CA ALA A 106 6.76 -6.61 12.67
C ALA A 106 7.72 -6.98 13.82
N PRO A 107 8.91 -7.54 13.55
CA PRO A 107 9.80 -8.06 14.59
C PRO A 107 10.23 -7.01 15.60
N GLN A 108 10.27 -5.74 15.19
CA GLN A 108 10.69 -4.61 16.02
C GLN A 108 9.53 -3.87 16.68
N LEU A 109 8.28 -4.32 16.51
CA LEU A 109 7.08 -3.65 17.01
C LEU A 109 7.14 -3.35 18.52
N VAL A 110 7.69 -4.28 19.30
CA VAL A 110 7.83 -4.15 20.75
C VAL A 110 8.92 -3.15 21.14
N LYS A 111 9.98 -3.01 20.34
CA LYS A 111 11.14 -2.19 20.66
C LYS A 111 11.01 -0.74 20.16
N ARG A 112 10.31 -0.52 19.06
CA ARG A 112 10.22 0.76 18.34
C ARG A 112 8.79 1.05 17.90
N ARG A 113 7.86 1.06 18.86
CA ARG A 113 6.42 1.12 18.58
C ARG A 113 6.00 2.40 17.84
N ASP A 114 6.72 3.48 18.05
CA ASP A 114 6.57 4.79 17.39
C ASP A 114 6.89 4.77 15.90
N GLU A 115 7.64 3.77 15.42
CA GLU A 115 7.96 3.61 13.99
C GLU A 115 6.99 2.68 13.25
N HIS A 116 5.97 2.15 13.94
CA HIS A 116 5.00 1.21 13.42
C HIS A 116 3.57 1.70 13.69
N TYR A 117 2.70 1.62 12.69
CA TYR A 117 1.28 1.96 12.79
C TYR A 117 0.45 0.76 12.34
N VAL A 118 -0.55 0.37 13.14
CA VAL A 118 -1.38 -0.80 12.87
C VAL A 118 -2.85 -0.37 12.73
N LEU A 119 -3.41 -0.59 11.55
CA LEU A 119 -4.79 -0.28 11.21
C LEU A 119 -5.59 -1.58 11.18
N GLU A 120 -6.49 -1.77 12.15
CA GLU A 120 -7.33 -2.96 12.29
C GLU A 120 -8.74 -2.71 11.75
N ASP A 121 -9.25 -1.49 11.95
CA ASP A 121 -10.59 -1.10 11.50
C ASP A 121 -10.70 -1.06 9.97
N THR A 122 -11.76 -1.65 9.42
CA THR A 122 -11.99 -1.75 7.98
C THR A 122 -12.07 -0.37 7.31
N THR A 123 -12.68 0.62 7.96
CA THR A 123 -12.83 1.99 7.43
C THR A 123 -11.49 2.70 7.36
N ASP A 124 -10.68 2.54 8.40
CA ASP A 124 -9.34 3.13 8.48
C ASP A 124 -8.39 2.47 7.45
N ARG A 125 -8.49 1.15 7.28
CA ARG A 125 -7.76 0.40 6.25
C ARG A 125 -8.13 0.87 4.84
N GLN A 126 -9.43 1.01 4.54
CA GLN A 126 -9.90 1.53 3.24
C GLN A 126 -9.41 2.96 2.99
N SER A 127 -9.48 3.84 4.01
CA SER A 127 -8.99 5.22 3.92
C SER A 127 -7.50 5.24 3.57
N PHE A 128 -6.70 4.40 4.22
CA PHE A 128 -5.28 4.27 3.91
C PHE A 128 -5.03 3.75 2.48
N ASP A 129 -5.78 2.72 2.06
CA ASP A 129 -5.68 2.17 0.70
C ASP A 129 -6.03 3.20 -0.37
N THR A 130 -7.04 4.05 -0.13
CA THR A 130 -7.36 5.20 -0.99
C THR A 130 -6.18 6.16 -1.09
N GLY A 131 -5.60 6.57 0.05
CA GLY A 131 -4.42 7.44 0.06
C GLY A 131 -3.22 6.82 -0.67
N LEU A 132 -3.00 5.52 -0.50
CA LEU A 132 -1.95 4.78 -1.20
C LEU A 132 -2.18 4.75 -2.71
N SER A 133 -3.43 4.61 -3.15
CA SER A 133 -3.78 4.65 -4.57
C SER A 133 -3.50 6.00 -5.21
N PHE A 134 -3.80 7.11 -4.50
CA PHE A 134 -3.47 8.46 -4.96
C PHE A 134 -1.96 8.67 -5.05
N ALA A 135 -1.23 8.23 -4.01
CA ALA A 135 0.23 8.29 -4.02
C ALA A 135 0.84 7.50 -5.17
N ARG A 136 0.37 6.27 -5.43
CA ARG A 136 0.85 5.45 -6.54
C ARG A 136 0.57 6.11 -7.90
N ARG A 137 -0.61 6.71 -8.07
CA ARG A 137 -0.97 7.48 -9.26
C ARG A 137 -0.03 8.67 -9.47
N ALA A 138 0.16 9.50 -8.45
CA ALA A 138 1.10 10.61 -8.50
C ALA A 138 2.53 10.12 -8.87
N TRP A 139 3.01 9.06 -8.22
CA TRP A 139 4.32 8.47 -8.49
C TRP A 139 4.49 8.03 -9.94
N SER A 140 3.45 7.41 -10.53
CA SER A 140 3.49 6.92 -11.90
C SER A 140 3.72 8.02 -12.95
N THR A 141 3.45 9.28 -12.60
CA THR A 141 3.66 10.45 -13.48
C THR A 141 5.09 10.99 -13.45
N TRP A 142 5.86 10.74 -12.38
CA TRP A 142 7.18 11.35 -12.18
C TRP A 142 8.22 11.06 -13.27
N PRO A 143 8.32 9.84 -13.83
CA PRO A 143 9.26 9.59 -14.93
C PRO A 143 9.05 10.53 -16.13
N ALA A 144 7.82 10.95 -16.39
CA ALA A 144 7.49 11.86 -17.49
C ALA A 144 7.66 13.35 -17.12
N LEU A 145 7.64 13.68 -15.82
CA LEU A 145 7.90 15.02 -15.30
C LEU A 145 9.40 15.37 -15.34
N GLY A 146 10.28 14.35 -15.33
CA GLY A 146 11.72 14.51 -15.62
C GLY A 146 12.39 15.56 -14.73
N ALA A 147 13.05 16.56 -15.35
CA ALA A 147 13.79 17.61 -14.65
C ALA A 147 12.93 18.69 -13.98
N LEU A 148 11.60 18.68 -14.19
CA LEU A 148 10.70 19.67 -13.57
C LEU A 148 10.49 19.44 -12.07
N VAL A 149 10.70 18.21 -11.60
CA VAL A 149 10.49 17.81 -10.21
C VAL A 149 11.73 17.05 -9.75
N ASP A 150 12.26 17.41 -8.58
CA ASP A 150 13.24 16.58 -7.88
C ASP A 150 12.54 15.32 -7.37
N ALA A 151 12.56 14.26 -8.19
CA ALA A 151 11.85 13.01 -7.93
C ALA A 151 12.22 12.40 -6.55
N PRO A 152 13.51 12.33 -6.14
CA PRO A 152 13.86 11.95 -4.77
C PRO A 152 13.21 12.78 -3.67
N ALA A 153 13.11 14.11 -3.81
CA ALA A 153 12.46 14.96 -2.81
C ALA A 153 10.94 14.74 -2.78
N ALA A 154 10.30 14.65 -3.95
CA ALA A 154 8.89 14.36 -4.07
C ALA A 154 8.53 12.97 -3.50
N GLU A 155 9.41 11.97 -3.71
CA GLU A 155 9.29 10.63 -3.14
C GLU A 155 9.29 10.65 -1.60
N ARG A 156 10.23 11.39 -0.99
CA ARG A 156 10.28 11.56 0.47
C ARG A 156 9.04 12.24 1.01
N LEU A 157 8.59 13.31 0.37
CA LEU A 157 7.39 14.06 0.76
C LEU A 157 6.14 13.19 0.71
N LEU A 158 5.95 12.43 -0.38
CA LEU A 158 4.81 11.55 -0.54
C LEU A 158 4.84 10.39 0.47
N THR A 159 6.03 9.83 0.69
CA THR A 159 6.25 8.76 1.67
C THR A 159 5.95 9.24 3.09
N ARG A 160 6.38 10.46 3.44
CA ARG A 160 6.05 11.10 4.71
C ARG A 160 4.55 11.36 4.85
N ALA A 161 3.89 11.87 3.80
CA ALA A 161 2.46 12.11 3.82
C ALA A 161 1.64 10.82 4.04
N LEU A 162 2.07 9.68 3.48
CA LEU A 162 1.47 8.37 3.73
C LEU A 162 1.71 7.90 5.17
N LEU A 163 2.91 8.10 5.70
CA LEU A 163 3.21 7.74 7.09
C LEU A 163 2.37 8.56 8.08
N ASP A 164 2.28 9.88 7.87
CA ASP A 164 1.43 10.77 8.66
C ASP A 164 -0.04 10.31 8.60
N LEU A 165 -0.53 9.95 7.40
CA LEU A 165 -1.88 9.42 7.24
C LEU A 165 -2.10 8.15 8.07
N ALA A 166 -1.14 7.21 8.06
CA ALA A 166 -1.23 6.00 8.88
C ALA A 166 -1.26 6.32 10.37
N GLU A 167 -0.44 7.27 10.83
CA GLU A 167 -0.44 7.73 12.21
C GLU A 167 -1.79 8.36 12.61
N MET A 168 -2.32 9.26 11.78
CA MET A 168 -3.62 9.90 12.01
C MET A 168 -4.75 8.87 12.12
N LEU A 169 -4.74 7.85 11.25
CA LEU A 169 -5.72 6.77 11.26
C LEU A 169 -5.59 5.88 12.51
N GLU A 170 -4.38 5.54 12.95
CA GLU A 170 -4.18 4.78 14.19
C GLU A 170 -4.66 5.57 15.42
N ARG A 171 -4.38 6.89 15.47
CA ARG A 171 -4.88 7.79 16.51
C ARG A 171 -6.41 7.84 16.51
N ARG A 172 -7.04 7.98 15.33
CA ARG A 172 -8.50 7.93 15.16
C ARG A 172 -9.09 6.62 15.67
N GLN A 173 -8.52 5.47 15.30
CA GLN A 173 -8.94 4.15 15.78
C GLN A 173 -8.89 4.07 17.31
N ARG A 174 -7.83 4.62 17.94
CA ARG A 174 -7.70 4.66 19.39
C ARG A 174 -8.81 5.48 20.04
N VAL A 175 -9.12 6.66 19.50
CA VAL A 175 -10.22 7.50 20.00
C VAL A 175 -11.57 6.80 19.81
N ARG A 176 -11.79 6.08 18.69
CA ARG A 176 -13.01 5.28 18.49
C ARG A 176 -13.16 4.17 19.51
N ARG A 177 -12.06 3.47 19.87
CA ARG A 177 -12.09 2.48 20.95
C ARG A 177 -12.49 3.09 22.28
N ILE A 178 -11.90 4.23 22.65
CA ILE A 178 -12.27 4.97 23.87
C ILE A 178 -13.74 5.39 23.81
N HIS A 179 -14.24 5.85 22.66
CA HIS A 179 -15.64 6.20 22.49
C HIS A 179 -16.57 5.00 22.76
N THR A 180 -16.25 3.85 22.17
CA THR A 180 -17.01 2.59 22.37
C THR A 180 -16.94 2.11 23.82
N GLU A 181 -15.77 2.15 24.45
CA GLU A 181 -15.59 1.82 25.87
C GLU A 181 -16.41 2.75 26.77
N LEU A 182 -16.37 4.06 26.52
CA LEU A 182 -17.17 5.03 27.25
C LEU A 182 -18.67 4.79 27.04
N ALA A 183 -19.10 4.41 25.84
CA ALA A 183 -20.51 4.10 25.53
C ALA A 183 -21.01 2.83 26.24
N ALA A 184 -20.13 1.87 26.52
CA ALA A 184 -20.47 0.62 27.19
C ALA A 184 -20.81 0.78 28.68
N TYR A 185 -20.40 1.88 29.33
CA TYR A 185 -20.77 2.12 30.73
C TYR A 185 -22.27 2.38 30.86
N GLU A 186 -22.94 1.50 31.59
CA GLU A 186 -24.34 1.63 31.95
C GLU A 186 -24.53 2.70 33.05
N THR A 187 -25.49 3.59 32.83
CA THR A 187 -25.93 4.60 33.81
C THR A 187 -27.24 4.21 34.49
N GLN A 188 -27.71 2.98 34.26
CA GLN A 188 -28.99 2.50 34.79
C GLN A 188 -28.96 2.48 36.33
N GLY A 189 -30.01 3.03 36.95
CA GLY A 189 -30.14 3.11 38.41
C GLY A 189 -29.48 4.33 39.07
N LEU A 190 -28.76 5.17 38.30
CA LEU A 190 -28.24 6.44 38.81
C LEU A 190 -29.12 7.61 38.34
N ALA A 191 -29.35 8.58 39.24
CA ALA A 191 -30.02 9.83 38.87
C ALA A 191 -29.17 10.62 37.86
N ALA A 192 -29.83 11.32 36.93
CA ALA A 192 -29.15 12.11 35.89
C ALA A 192 -28.23 13.20 36.47
N ASP A 193 -28.57 13.74 37.65
CA ASP A 193 -27.80 14.78 38.33
C ASP A 193 -26.58 14.23 39.10
N ASN A 194 -26.38 12.91 39.13
CA ASN A 194 -25.22 12.31 39.76
C ASN A 194 -23.93 12.86 39.10
N PRO A 195 -22.95 13.36 39.88
CA PRO A 195 -21.71 13.93 39.33
C PRO A 195 -20.95 12.96 38.42
N ALA A 196 -21.04 11.65 38.67
CA ALA A 196 -20.44 10.63 37.82
C ALA A 196 -21.10 10.53 36.44
N VAL A 197 -22.44 10.58 36.38
CA VAL A 197 -23.23 10.55 35.13
C VAL A 197 -22.93 11.81 34.30
N ARG A 198 -22.92 12.99 34.93
CA ARG A 198 -22.55 14.25 34.26
C ARG A 198 -21.12 14.23 33.70
N LYS A 199 -20.17 13.71 34.48
CA LYS A 199 -18.77 13.59 34.03
C LYS A 199 -18.64 12.65 32.84
N LEU A 200 -19.32 11.50 32.86
CA LEU A 200 -19.35 10.55 31.74
C LEU A 200 -19.95 11.18 30.48
N HIS A 201 -21.07 11.90 30.60
CA HIS A 201 -21.65 12.64 29.47
C HIS A 201 -20.69 13.67 28.88
N THR A 202 -19.99 14.42 29.72
CA THR A 202 -18.99 15.40 29.28
C THR A 202 -17.86 14.70 28.53
N GLN A 203 -17.32 13.61 29.08
CA GLN A 203 -16.26 12.83 28.43
C GLN A 203 -16.71 12.24 27.08
N ARG A 204 -17.92 11.70 26.99
CA ARG A 204 -18.49 11.20 25.72
C ARG A 204 -18.58 12.33 24.69
N ALA A 205 -19.08 13.51 25.07
CA ALA A 205 -19.17 14.66 24.18
C ALA A 205 -17.78 15.14 23.69
N THR A 206 -16.79 15.22 24.59
CA THR A 206 -15.42 15.58 24.23
C THR A 206 -14.79 14.57 23.26
N VAL A 207 -14.98 13.28 23.50
CA VAL A 207 -14.46 12.23 22.61
C VAL A 207 -15.15 12.24 21.25
N ALA A 208 -16.47 12.47 21.20
CA ALA A 208 -17.20 12.63 19.95
C ALA A 208 -16.67 13.82 19.13
N GLN A 209 -16.50 14.98 19.77
CA GLN A 209 -15.91 16.16 19.12
C GLN A 209 -14.48 15.90 18.60
N ALA A 210 -13.68 15.14 19.36
CA ALA A 210 -12.34 14.75 18.92
C ALA A 210 -12.39 13.84 17.69
N LEU A 211 -13.36 12.92 17.61
CA LEU A 211 -13.56 12.06 16.43
C LEU A 211 -13.91 12.87 15.18
N ASP A 212 -14.83 13.83 15.29
CA ASP A 212 -15.20 14.71 14.18
C ASP A 212 -13.98 15.50 13.66
N GLY A 213 -13.12 15.96 14.58
CA GLY A 213 -11.86 16.61 14.25
C GLY A 213 -10.90 15.70 13.49
N TRP A 214 -10.76 14.44 13.92
CA TRP A 214 -9.95 13.44 13.22
C TRP A 214 -10.51 13.09 11.84
N ASP A 215 -11.82 12.94 11.71
CA ASP A 215 -12.46 12.66 10.42
C ASP A 215 -12.22 13.80 9.43
N THR A 216 -12.40 15.05 9.87
CA THR A 216 -12.08 16.24 9.06
C THR A 216 -10.61 16.27 8.63
N ALA A 217 -9.70 15.99 9.55
CA ALA A 217 -8.26 16.01 9.27
C ALA A 217 -7.85 14.91 8.28
N VAL A 218 -8.39 13.69 8.43
CA VAL A 218 -8.16 12.57 7.50
C VAL A 218 -8.72 12.90 6.11
N SER A 219 -9.94 13.42 6.02
CA SER A 219 -10.53 13.83 4.74
C SER A 219 -9.71 14.92 4.05
N SER A 220 -9.25 15.93 4.80
CA SER A 220 -8.36 16.97 4.28
C SER A 220 -7.04 16.39 3.76
N ARG A 221 -6.44 15.43 4.49
CA ARG A 221 -5.22 14.75 4.05
C ARG A 221 -5.42 13.97 2.76
N LEU A 222 -6.51 13.19 2.66
CA LEU A 222 -6.85 12.44 1.45
C LEU A 222 -7.08 13.37 0.25
N ALA A 223 -7.82 14.46 0.44
CA ALA A 223 -8.03 15.46 -0.60
C ALA A 223 -6.72 16.09 -1.09
N SER A 224 -5.74 16.32 -0.20
CA SER A 224 -4.43 16.84 -0.62
C SER A 224 -3.62 15.84 -1.45
N LEU A 225 -3.67 14.54 -1.12
CA LEU A 225 -3.03 13.48 -1.91
C LEU A 225 -3.71 13.31 -3.27
N GLU A 226 -5.04 13.38 -3.29
CA GLU A 226 -5.82 13.34 -4.53
C GLU A 226 -5.50 14.53 -5.43
N ALA A 227 -5.48 15.74 -4.89
CA ALA A 227 -5.15 16.96 -5.63
C ALA A 227 -3.75 16.87 -6.24
N ALA A 228 -2.76 16.35 -5.50
CA ALA A 228 -1.42 16.12 -6.02
C ALA A 228 -1.42 15.12 -7.21
N ALA A 229 -2.15 14.01 -7.09
CA ALA A 229 -2.27 13.03 -8.17
C ALA A 229 -2.95 13.61 -9.42
N VAL A 230 -4.10 14.26 -9.25
CA VAL A 230 -4.87 14.88 -10.35
C VAL A 230 -4.06 15.97 -11.04
N THR A 231 -3.35 16.80 -10.28
CA THR A 231 -2.50 17.88 -10.82
C THR A 231 -1.37 17.30 -11.67
N ALA A 232 -0.70 16.26 -11.19
CA ALA A 232 0.38 15.62 -11.92
C ALA A 232 -0.10 14.95 -13.22
N GLU A 233 -1.25 14.26 -13.18
CA GLU A 233 -1.86 13.63 -14.36
C GLU A 233 -2.33 14.67 -15.39
N THR A 234 -2.96 15.75 -14.94
CA THR A 234 -3.45 16.84 -15.81
C THR A 234 -2.28 17.51 -16.53
N PHE A 235 -1.19 17.79 -15.80
CA PHE A 235 0.01 18.37 -16.40
C PHE A 235 0.61 17.48 -17.50
N LEU A 236 0.67 16.16 -17.28
CA LEU A 236 1.15 15.24 -18.32
C LEU A 236 0.26 15.26 -19.56
N ARG A 237 -1.06 15.26 -19.38
CA ARG A 237 -2.01 15.35 -20.48
C ARG A 237 -1.85 16.65 -21.27
N GLU A 238 -1.63 17.78 -20.59
CA GLU A 238 -1.35 19.05 -21.24
C GLU A 238 -0.04 19.02 -22.04
N GLN A 239 1.01 18.41 -21.50
CA GLN A 239 2.30 18.23 -22.20
C GLN A 239 2.15 17.35 -23.45
N GLU A 240 1.36 16.29 -23.38
CA GLU A 240 1.05 15.42 -24.52
C GLU A 240 0.29 16.17 -25.62
N ILE A 241 -0.73 16.94 -25.25
CA ILE A 241 -1.49 17.77 -26.20
C ILE A 241 -0.56 18.79 -26.86
N LYS A 242 0.27 19.50 -26.08
CA LYS A 242 1.22 20.49 -26.62
C LYS A 242 2.22 19.87 -27.61
N ARG A 243 2.77 18.69 -27.29
CA ARG A 243 3.68 17.95 -28.21
C ARG A 243 2.96 17.50 -29.49
N ALA A 244 1.72 17.03 -29.37
CA ALA A 244 0.91 16.67 -30.52
C ALA A 244 0.65 17.88 -31.42
N THR A 245 0.21 19.01 -30.84
CA THR A 245 -0.02 20.27 -31.57
C THR A 245 1.25 20.76 -32.26
N ALA A 246 2.39 20.81 -31.57
CA ALA A 246 3.66 21.21 -32.18
C ALA A 246 4.08 20.29 -33.35
N THR A 247 3.79 18.99 -33.25
CA THR A 247 4.04 18.02 -34.33
C THR A 247 3.13 18.25 -35.53
N PHE A 248 1.87 18.61 -35.30
CA PHE A 248 0.92 18.95 -36.37
C PHE A 248 1.23 20.30 -37.01
N GLU A 249 1.56 21.33 -36.22
CA GLU A 249 2.05 22.60 -36.72
C GLU A 249 3.28 22.41 -37.59
N GLY A 250 4.29 21.66 -37.14
CA GLY A 250 5.47 21.34 -37.94
C GLY A 250 5.18 20.58 -39.25
N ARG A 251 4.00 19.98 -39.40
CA ARG A 251 3.54 19.32 -40.64
C ARG A 251 2.66 20.20 -41.51
N PHE A 252 1.99 21.21 -40.94
CA PHE A 252 1.09 22.13 -41.66
C PHE A 252 1.74 23.47 -42.01
N PHE A 253 2.88 23.82 -41.41
CA PHE A 253 3.57 25.08 -41.68
C PHE A 253 4.33 25.10 -43.00
N ASP A 254 3.60 25.55 -44.03
CA ASP A 254 4.05 26.54 -45.01
C ASP A 254 4.53 27.81 -44.24
N PRO A 255 5.74 28.35 -44.47
CA PRO A 255 6.43 29.32 -43.59
C PRO A 255 5.81 30.75 -43.45
N THR A 256 4.49 30.93 -43.52
CA THR A 256 3.86 32.27 -43.58
C THR A 256 2.92 32.67 -42.42
N ILE A 257 2.72 31.89 -41.34
CA ILE A 257 1.81 32.29 -40.23
C ILE A 257 2.57 32.44 -38.88
N PRO A 258 2.43 33.56 -38.14
CA PRO A 258 3.11 33.75 -36.85
C PRO A 258 2.40 33.01 -35.70
N ALA A 259 3.18 32.37 -34.82
CA ALA A 259 2.69 31.73 -33.59
C ALA A 259 2.23 32.78 -32.55
N GLY A 260 1.07 32.58 -31.94
CA GLY A 260 0.43 33.53 -31.01
C GLY A 260 1.02 33.51 -29.59
N PRO A 261 0.99 34.65 -28.86
CA PRO A 261 1.61 34.82 -27.55
C PRO A 261 0.99 34.02 -26.39
N ASP A 262 -0.20 33.44 -26.55
CA ASP A 262 -0.98 32.86 -25.45
C ASP A 262 -0.47 31.50 -24.96
N ALA A 263 0.12 30.68 -25.83
CA ALA A 263 0.57 29.32 -25.47
C ALA A 263 1.72 29.31 -24.44
N ALA A 264 2.57 30.33 -24.47
CA ALA A 264 3.65 30.51 -23.50
C ALA A 264 3.10 30.93 -22.13
N ALA A 265 2.09 31.80 -22.11
CA ALA A 265 1.43 32.24 -20.88
C ALA A 265 0.70 31.10 -20.17
N GLU A 266 0.02 30.22 -20.91
CA GLU A 266 -0.64 29.04 -20.35
C GLU A 266 0.36 28.02 -19.77
N LEU A 267 1.56 27.86 -20.37
CA LEU A 267 2.60 26.99 -19.82
C LEU A 267 3.14 27.51 -18.49
N VAL A 268 3.36 28.81 -18.39
CA VAL A 268 3.80 29.47 -17.16
C VAL A 268 2.73 29.34 -16.06
N ALA A 269 1.45 29.49 -16.41
CA ALA A 269 0.35 29.30 -15.45
C ALA A 269 0.26 27.85 -14.93
N GLY A 270 0.33 26.85 -15.83
CA GLY A 270 0.28 25.43 -15.44
C GLY A 270 1.49 24.99 -14.60
N THR A 271 2.70 25.41 -14.97
CA THR A 271 3.90 25.14 -14.16
C THR A 271 3.87 25.83 -12.79
N ALA A 272 3.34 27.06 -12.72
CA ALA A 272 3.16 27.76 -11.45
C ALA A 272 2.17 27.02 -10.53
N ALA A 273 1.06 26.50 -11.07
CA ALA A 273 0.07 25.75 -10.31
C ALA A 273 0.65 24.44 -9.74
N VAL A 274 1.44 23.70 -10.54
CA VAL A 274 2.13 22.48 -10.07
C VAL A 274 3.13 22.82 -8.96
N LEU A 275 3.96 23.85 -9.16
CA LEU A 275 4.94 24.27 -8.16
C LEU A 275 4.27 24.77 -6.88
N GLU A 276 3.13 25.45 -6.98
CA GLU A 276 2.38 25.90 -5.80
C GLU A 276 1.79 24.72 -5.03
N ALA A 277 1.24 23.71 -5.71
CA ALA A 277 0.78 22.49 -5.07
C ALA A 277 1.91 21.75 -4.34
N TYR A 278 3.11 21.69 -4.94
CA TYR A 278 4.30 21.13 -4.28
C TYR A 278 4.77 21.98 -3.09
N ARG A 279 4.72 23.32 -3.20
CA ARG A 279 5.05 24.21 -2.08
C ARG A 279 4.06 24.10 -0.94
N GLU A 280 2.77 23.93 -1.20
CA GLU A 280 1.80 23.70 -0.13
C GLU A 280 2.10 22.38 0.58
N LEU A 281 2.48 21.35 -0.18
CA LEU A 281 2.85 20.05 0.36
C LEU A 281 4.16 20.13 1.17
N ASP A 282 5.14 20.91 0.71
CA ASP A 282 6.40 21.17 1.42
C ASP A 282 6.22 22.10 2.64
N ALA A 283 5.38 23.14 2.56
CA ALA A 283 5.06 23.98 3.71
C ALA A 283 4.34 23.20 4.82
N ARG A 284 3.63 22.12 4.47
CA ARG A 284 2.88 21.29 5.41
C ARG A 284 3.69 20.09 5.93
N TYR A 285 4.67 19.57 5.17
CA TYR A 285 5.42 18.33 5.50
C TYR A 285 6.94 18.42 5.35
N GLY A 286 7.46 19.56 4.91
CA GLY A 286 8.87 19.87 4.91
C GLY A 286 9.42 19.66 6.33
N PRO A 287 10.68 19.25 6.48
CA PRO A 287 11.29 19.25 7.79
C PRO A 287 11.13 20.65 8.39
N ASP A 288 10.57 20.75 9.59
CA ASP A 288 10.90 21.87 10.46
C ASP A 288 12.43 21.82 10.51
N VAL A 289 13.07 22.72 9.78
CA VAL A 289 14.51 22.91 9.87
C VAL A 289 14.69 23.50 11.26
N GLU A 290 14.80 22.62 12.25
CA GLU A 290 15.27 22.96 13.59
C GLU A 290 16.56 23.75 13.40
N ALA A 291 16.47 25.04 13.77
CA ALA A 291 17.61 25.88 14.08
C ALA A 291 18.23 25.43 15.40
#